data_AF-A0AAU5Y6K4-F1
#
_entry.id   AF-A0AAU5Y6K4-F1
#
_cell.length_a   1.000
_cell.length_b   1.000
_cell.length_c   1.000
_cell.angle_alpha   90.00
_cell.angle_beta   90.00
_cell.angle_gamma   90.00
#
_symmetry.space_group_name_H-M   'P 1'
#
loop_
_entity.id
_entity.type
_entity.pdbx_description
1 polymer ?
#
loop_
_entity_poly.entity_id
_entity_poly.type
_entity_poly.pdbx_seq_one_letter_code
_entity_poly.pdbx_strand_id
1 'polypeptide(L)'
;MVTLAPRRMRIPGRKRFGGIFSGDTASFVFLFGFGFLFTAFFHVDAWRKAVYGSSHVDFPAVLGLVTLCCAVAWRGLLRRGFVWVEPAELTWLDFAPVDRGRVVTLRLLGAWTGVATVTGYLAALMLAVGGAGLDQWRAGIAVVAATAVVAVASARRTSLRFDAAGPLVLAVFGLAITAFGLGPVAVQFGAAGVLVAALPLAFGGEPVARAGRSALLAGWDGRVLRSVAVTFLDPMMLLPPSAPIGLSLRRPTVARLALAGTLGRSRYAGAAVLVGFAVVVAHLALPTLPGAVLVGIGAYVALTPFGAGLGELWRNPGRRRWLGSTNRELVLAHGVVLAVVGLLWTGVLAAVAFAAGTSFALGAWPAVPLAVLSILRTVTRTAVDYANPGFVDTPMGPMPANLTRQLFRGLDLLVVGIVVLSAAI
;
A
#
# COMPACT_ATOMS: atom_id res chain seq x y z
N MET A 1 -36.46 -19.63 -26.95
CA MET A 1 -35.80 -20.22 -25.75
C MET A 1 -35.39 -19.10 -24.83
N VAL A 2 -36.06 -18.97 -23.69
CA VAL A 2 -35.75 -17.95 -22.67
C VAL A 2 -34.56 -18.45 -21.85
N THR A 3 -33.41 -17.82 -22.02
CA THR A 3 -32.22 -18.05 -21.20
C THR A 3 -32.48 -17.48 -19.80
N LEU A 4 -33.02 -18.31 -18.92
CA LEU A 4 -33.10 -18.02 -17.49
C LEU A 4 -31.67 -17.76 -16.98
N ALA A 5 -31.40 -16.53 -16.57
CA ALA A 5 -30.16 -16.15 -15.92
C ALA A 5 -29.84 -17.15 -14.78
N PRO A 6 -28.58 -17.58 -14.60
CA PRO A 6 -28.26 -18.56 -13.58
C PRO A 6 -28.65 -18.00 -12.21
N ARG A 7 -29.67 -18.62 -11.59
CA ARG A 7 -30.04 -18.42 -10.19
C ARG A 7 -28.77 -18.67 -9.39
N ARG A 8 -28.28 -17.64 -8.69
CA ARG A 8 -27.15 -17.78 -7.74
C ARG A 8 -27.44 -18.99 -6.85
N MET A 9 -26.62 -20.05 -7.00
CA MET A 9 -26.76 -21.25 -6.21
C MET A 9 -26.60 -20.86 -4.74
N ARG A 10 -27.67 -21.01 -3.96
CA ARG A 10 -27.72 -20.66 -2.54
C ARG A 10 -27.06 -21.81 -1.79
N ILE A 11 -25.82 -21.63 -1.35
CA ILE A 11 -25.16 -22.58 -0.44
C ILE A 11 -25.85 -22.46 0.93
N PRO A 12 -26.55 -23.49 1.43
CA PRO A 12 -27.20 -23.46 2.74
C PRO A 12 -26.16 -23.30 3.86
N GLY A 13 -26.48 -22.55 4.92
CA GLY A 13 -25.67 -22.45 6.14
C GLY A 13 -24.64 -21.32 6.20
N ARG A 14 -24.36 -20.60 5.10
CA ARG A 14 -23.41 -19.47 5.12
C ARG A 14 -24.10 -18.19 5.57
N LYS A 15 -23.72 -17.64 6.72
CA LYS A 15 -24.02 -16.23 7.06
C LYS A 15 -23.46 -15.37 5.92
N ARG A 16 -24.33 -14.67 5.19
CA ARG A 16 -23.87 -13.50 4.43
C ARG A 16 -23.25 -12.59 5.49
N PHE A 17 -22.09 -12.00 5.19
CA PHE A 17 -21.68 -10.78 5.90
C PHE A 17 -22.95 -9.93 6.03
N GLY A 18 -23.34 -9.66 7.28
CA GLY A 18 -24.55 -8.89 7.57
C GLY A 18 -24.57 -7.68 6.66
N GLY A 19 -25.75 -7.37 6.11
CA GLY A 19 -25.88 -6.11 5.37
C GLY A 19 -25.32 -4.97 6.22
N ILE A 20 -24.83 -3.92 5.57
CA ILE A 20 -24.23 -2.73 6.19
C ILE A 20 -25.18 -2.08 7.24
N PHE A 21 -26.46 -2.46 7.22
CA PHE A 21 -27.52 -2.03 8.12
C PHE A 21 -28.22 -3.21 8.82
N SER A 22 -27.46 -4.20 9.28
CA SER A 22 -28.03 -5.34 10.03
C SER A 22 -28.05 -5.12 11.54
N GLY A 23 -27.56 -3.97 12.02
CA GLY A 23 -27.48 -3.64 13.44
C GLY A 23 -26.39 -4.40 14.19
N ASP A 24 -25.53 -5.13 13.48
CA ASP A 24 -24.39 -5.84 14.03
C ASP A 24 -23.16 -4.92 14.23
N THR A 25 -22.12 -5.44 14.89
CA THR A 25 -20.88 -4.70 15.14
C THR A 25 -20.27 -4.12 13.86
N ALA A 26 -20.39 -4.82 12.71
CA ALA A 26 -19.88 -4.33 11.44
C ALA A 26 -20.67 -3.10 10.93
N SER A 27 -22.00 -3.10 11.11
CA SER A 27 -22.88 -1.97 10.80
C SER A 27 -22.50 -0.73 11.63
N PHE A 28 -22.25 -0.91 12.93
CA PHE A 28 -21.81 0.18 13.81
C PHE A 28 -20.42 0.71 13.44
N VAL A 29 -19.45 -0.16 13.18
CA VAL A 29 -18.09 0.24 12.75
C VAL A 29 -18.16 0.99 11.42
N PHE A 30 -19.01 0.55 10.48
CA PHE A 30 -19.20 1.26 9.21
C PHE A 30 -19.79 2.66 9.41
N LEU A 31 -20.88 2.79 10.18
CA LEU A 31 -21.51 4.08 10.45
C LEU A 31 -20.57 5.04 11.17
N PHE A 32 -19.85 4.55 12.18
CA PHE A 32 -18.87 5.34 12.91
C PHE A 32 -17.71 5.77 12.01
N GLY A 33 -17.14 4.85 11.25
CA GLY A 33 -16.05 5.15 10.31
C GLY A 33 -16.48 6.13 9.23
N PHE A 34 -17.69 5.98 8.69
CA PHE A 34 -18.26 6.90 7.72
C PHE A 34 -18.49 8.30 8.31
N GLY A 35 -19.08 8.37 9.50
CA GLY A 35 -19.27 9.62 10.24
C GLY A 35 -17.93 10.32 10.50
N PHE A 36 -16.93 9.58 10.99
CA PHE A 36 -15.58 10.09 11.24
C PHE A 36 -14.93 10.67 9.98
N LEU A 37 -15.00 9.97 8.84
CA LEU A 37 -14.49 10.50 7.57
C LEU A 37 -15.19 11.81 7.18
N PHE A 38 -16.50 11.90 7.38
CA PHE A 38 -17.26 13.10 7.04
C PHE A 38 -16.92 14.30 7.95
N THR A 39 -16.56 14.07 9.22
CA THR A 39 -16.13 15.15 10.14
C THR A 39 -14.93 15.94 9.64
N ALA A 40 -14.07 15.33 8.80
CA ALA A 40 -12.92 16.01 8.23
C ALA A 40 -13.33 17.21 7.36
N PHE A 41 -14.45 17.11 6.64
CA PHE A 41 -14.99 18.20 5.81
C PHE A 41 -15.69 19.31 6.61
N PHE A 42 -16.04 19.05 7.87
CA PHE A 42 -16.55 20.10 8.76
C PHE A 42 -15.44 20.88 9.47
N HIS A 43 -14.22 20.34 9.51
CA HIS A 43 -13.07 20.93 10.21
C HIS A 43 -11.96 21.36 9.23
N VAL A 44 -12.33 21.74 8.01
CA VAL A 44 -11.38 22.07 6.93
C VAL A 44 -10.41 23.19 7.35
N ASP A 45 -10.88 24.18 8.09
CA ASP A 45 -10.04 25.28 8.58
C ASP A 45 -8.99 24.82 9.60
N ALA A 46 -9.37 23.90 10.50
CA ALA A 46 -8.43 23.30 11.45
C ALA A 46 -7.37 22.46 10.73
N TRP A 47 -7.78 21.67 9.74
CA TRP A 47 -6.86 20.91 8.88
C TRP A 47 -5.95 21.82 8.06
N ARG A 48 -6.47 22.92 7.51
CA ARG A 48 -5.68 23.90 6.76
C ARG A 48 -4.60 24.48 7.65
N LYS A 49 -4.97 24.91 8.86
CA LYS A 49 -4.00 25.43 9.84
C LYS A 49 -2.96 24.38 10.23
N ALA A 50 -3.36 23.12 10.39
CA ALA A 50 -2.43 22.04 10.74
C ALA A 50 -1.46 21.69 9.59
N VAL A 51 -1.91 21.70 8.34
CA VAL A 51 -1.17 21.22 7.16
C VAL A 51 -0.37 22.33 6.45
N TYR A 52 -0.92 23.54 6.42
CA TYR A 52 -0.31 24.68 5.73
C TYR A 52 0.16 25.78 6.69
N GLY A 53 -0.38 25.85 7.91
CA GLY A 53 -0.04 26.92 8.85
C GLY A 53 -0.41 28.28 8.27
N SER A 54 0.57 29.19 8.22
CA SER A 54 0.47 30.50 7.56
C SER A 54 0.99 30.50 6.12
N SER A 55 1.46 29.36 5.61
CA SER A 55 2.06 29.26 4.28
C SER A 55 1.00 29.30 3.18
N HIS A 56 1.39 29.82 2.01
CA HIS A 56 0.56 29.78 0.82
C HIS A 56 0.45 28.33 0.31
N VAL A 57 -0.73 27.98 -0.22
CA VAL A 57 -0.98 26.64 -0.75
C VAL A 57 -0.41 26.53 -2.17
N ASP A 58 0.57 25.66 -2.36
CA ASP A 58 1.11 25.31 -3.67
C ASP A 58 0.21 24.27 -4.36
N PHE A 59 -0.78 24.74 -5.13
CA PHE A 59 -1.71 23.86 -5.83
C PHE A 59 -1.08 22.89 -6.84
N PRO A 60 -0.05 23.27 -7.62
CA PRO A 60 0.75 22.31 -8.37
C PRO A 60 1.26 21.15 -7.52
N ALA A 61 1.84 21.40 -6.33
CA ALA A 61 2.28 20.34 -5.43
C ALA A 61 1.10 19.48 -4.91
N VAL A 62 -0.04 20.08 -4.58
CA VAL A 62 -1.25 19.35 -4.16
C VAL A 62 -1.78 18.45 -5.30
N LEU A 63 -1.86 18.95 -6.53
CA LEU A 63 -2.28 18.17 -7.70
C LEU A 63 -1.27 17.07 -8.05
N GLY A 64 0.02 17.34 -7.89
CA GLY A 64 1.08 16.33 -7.99
C GLY A 64 0.91 15.21 -6.97
N LEU A 65 0.60 15.56 -5.72
CA LEU A 65 0.34 14.59 -4.65
C LEU A 65 -0.91 13.75 -4.92
N VAL A 66 -1.99 14.38 -5.38
CA VAL A 66 -3.22 13.67 -5.81
C VAL A 66 -2.91 12.68 -6.95
N THR A 67 -2.10 13.10 -7.92
CA THR A 67 -1.65 12.24 -9.03
C THR A 67 -0.84 11.04 -8.53
N LEU A 68 0.03 11.24 -7.53
CA LEU A 68 0.79 10.17 -6.89
C LEU A 68 -0.09 9.22 -6.08
N CYS A 69 -1.09 9.72 -5.34
CA CYS A 69 -2.09 8.89 -4.69
C CYS A 69 -2.82 8.01 -5.72
N CYS A 70 -3.19 8.57 -6.87
CA CYS A 70 -3.78 7.82 -7.98
C CYS A 70 -2.83 6.77 -8.55
N ALA A 71 -1.54 7.07 -8.69
CA ALA A 71 -0.53 6.10 -9.12
C ALA A 71 -0.38 4.91 -8.15
N VAL A 72 -0.32 5.18 -6.84
CA VAL A 72 -0.28 4.14 -5.79
C VAL A 72 -1.54 3.28 -5.84
N ALA A 73 -2.70 3.91 -6.01
CA ALA A 73 -3.98 3.24 -6.08
C ALA A 73 -4.10 2.33 -7.33
N TRP A 74 -3.65 2.83 -8.48
CA TRP A 74 -3.53 2.03 -9.71
C TRP A 74 -2.58 0.85 -9.50
N ARG A 75 -1.40 1.07 -8.92
CA ARG A 75 -0.44 -0.01 -8.59
C ARG A 75 -1.06 -1.06 -7.68
N GLY A 76 -1.87 -0.65 -6.72
CA GLY A 76 -2.64 -1.54 -5.83
C GLY A 76 -3.58 -2.46 -6.60
N LEU A 77 -4.33 -1.93 -7.55
CA LEU A 77 -5.27 -2.70 -8.37
C LEU A 77 -4.55 -3.72 -9.28
N LEU A 78 -3.38 -3.37 -9.80
CA LEU A 78 -2.54 -4.27 -10.62
C LEU A 78 -2.00 -5.49 -9.85
N ARG A 79 -2.07 -5.49 -8.52
CA ARG A 79 -1.79 -6.72 -7.72
C ARG A 79 -2.89 -7.77 -7.85
N ARG A 80 -4.02 -7.44 -8.51
CA ARG A 80 -5.09 -8.36 -8.89
C ARG A 80 -5.66 -9.16 -7.70
N GLY A 81 -5.75 -8.51 -6.54
CA GLY A 81 -6.29 -9.13 -5.32
C GLY A 81 -7.76 -9.57 -5.41
N PHE A 82 -8.45 -9.22 -6.50
CA PHE A 82 -9.82 -9.66 -6.83
C PHE A 82 -9.87 -11.03 -7.53
N VAL A 83 -8.73 -11.57 -7.99
CA VAL A 83 -8.61 -12.88 -8.64
C VAL A 83 -8.43 -13.94 -7.58
N TRP A 84 -9.53 -14.56 -7.16
CA TRP A 84 -9.52 -15.66 -6.20
C TRP A 84 -10.80 -16.48 -6.36
N VAL A 85 -10.84 -17.73 -5.94
CA VAL A 85 -12.06 -18.52 -5.72
C VAL A 85 -11.79 -19.49 -4.57
N GLU A 86 -12.76 -19.65 -3.67
CA GLU A 86 -12.64 -20.63 -2.58
C GLU A 86 -12.50 -22.06 -3.14
N PRO A 87 -11.59 -22.90 -2.62
CA PRO A 87 -11.33 -24.23 -3.17
C PRO A 87 -12.59 -25.10 -3.29
N ALA A 88 -13.47 -25.04 -2.28
CA ALA A 88 -14.74 -25.75 -2.27
C ALA A 88 -15.75 -25.16 -3.27
N GLU A 89 -15.77 -23.83 -3.47
CA GLU A 89 -16.60 -23.23 -4.53
C GLU A 89 -16.07 -23.61 -5.91
N LEU A 90 -14.74 -23.68 -6.07
CA LEU A 90 -14.10 -23.94 -7.35
C LEU A 90 -14.41 -25.34 -7.89
N THR A 91 -14.53 -26.35 -7.01
CA THR A 91 -14.98 -27.68 -7.42
C THR A 91 -16.38 -27.63 -8.01
N TRP A 92 -17.33 -26.93 -7.39
CA TRP A 92 -18.69 -26.80 -7.94
C TRP A 92 -18.72 -25.95 -9.21
N LEU A 93 -17.91 -24.90 -9.29
CA LEU A 93 -17.81 -24.02 -10.46
C LEU A 93 -17.15 -24.69 -11.67
N ASP A 94 -16.38 -25.76 -11.49
CA ASP A 94 -15.83 -26.57 -12.59
C ASP A 94 -16.90 -27.47 -13.22
N PHE A 95 -17.95 -27.86 -12.47
CA PHE A 95 -19.00 -28.79 -12.93
C PHE A 95 -20.37 -28.14 -13.17
N ALA A 96 -20.61 -26.92 -12.66
CA ALA A 96 -21.85 -26.18 -12.86
C ALA A 96 -21.76 -25.20 -14.05
N PRO A 97 -22.87 -24.88 -14.75
CA PRO A 97 -22.89 -23.90 -15.84
C PRO A 97 -22.84 -22.46 -15.31
N VAL A 98 -21.78 -22.12 -14.57
CA VAL A 98 -21.58 -20.80 -13.97
C VAL A 98 -20.49 -20.05 -14.74
N ASP A 99 -20.82 -18.83 -15.18
CA ASP A 99 -19.86 -17.94 -15.79
C ASP A 99 -18.86 -17.41 -14.74
N ARG A 100 -17.70 -18.07 -14.66
CA ARG A 100 -16.56 -17.68 -13.82
C ARG A 100 -16.06 -16.26 -14.15
N GLY A 101 -16.10 -15.88 -15.42
CA GLY A 101 -15.65 -14.57 -15.87
C GLY A 101 -16.47 -13.45 -15.25
N ARG A 102 -17.79 -13.65 -15.14
CA ARG A 102 -18.69 -12.72 -14.46
C ARG A 102 -18.36 -12.54 -12.97
N VAL A 103 -18.03 -13.61 -12.25
CA VAL A 103 -17.69 -13.54 -10.82
C VAL A 103 -16.42 -12.75 -10.58
N VAL A 104 -15.36 -13.03 -11.36
CA VAL A 104 -14.09 -12.29 -11.27
C VAL A 104 -14.29 -10.82 -11.66
N THR A 105 -15.09 -10.54 -12.69
CA THR A 105 -15.39 -9.17 -13.15
C THR A 105 -16.14 -8.37 -12.09
N LEU A 106 -17.15 -8.94 -11.42
CA LEU A 106 -17.86 -8.24 -10.35
C LEU A 106 -16.93 -7.90 -9.18
N ARG A 107 -15.94 -8.77 -8.87
CA ARG A 107 -14.93 -8.51 -7.83
C ARG A 107 -13.93 -7.44 -8.27
N LEU A 108 -13.53 -7.43 -9.54
CA LEU A 108 -12.75 -6.34 -10.11
C LEU A 108 -13.49 -5.00 -9.96
N LEU A 109 -14.78 -4.94 -10.32
CA LEU A 109 -15.59 -3.74 -10.17
C LEU A 109 -15.71 -3.31 -8.70
N GLY A 110 -15.88 -4.26 -7.77
CA GLY A 110 -15.85 -3.97 -6.33
C GLY A 110 -14.51 -3.42 -5.84
N ALA A 111 -13.39 -3.99 -6.29
CA ALA A 111 -12.06 -3.49 -5.95
C ALA A 111 -11.81 -2.10 -6.57
N TRP A 112 -12.20 -1.90 -7.82
CA TRP A 112 -12.08 -0.64 -8.53
C TRP A 112 -12.92 0.47 -7.89
N THR A 113 -14.19 0.22 -7.58
CA THR A 113 -15.05 1.20 -6.90
C THR A 113 -14.47 1.61 -5.56
N GLY A 114 -13.96 0.66 -4.76
CA GLY A 114 -13.25 0.97 -3.52
C GLY A 114 -12.02 1.86 -3.75
N VAL A 115 -11.17 1.52 -4.71
CA VAL A 115 -9.97 2.29 -5.08
C VAL A 115 -10.35 3.71 -5.53
N ALA A 116 -11.32 3.85 -6.44
CA ALA A 116 -11.77 5.15 -6.96
C ALA A 116 -12.43 6.01 -5.89
N THR A 117 -13.19 5.40 -4.97
CA THR A 117 -13.83 6.10 -3.85
C THR A 117 -12.78 6.64 -2.88
N VAL A 118 -11.77 5.83 -2.51
CA VAL A 118 -10.70 6.25 -1.61
C VAL A 118 -9.85 7.36 -2.23
N THR A 119 -9.45 7.23 -3.51
CA THR A 119 -8.66 8.28 -4.16
C THR A 119 -9.47 9.55 -4.40
N GLY A 120 -10.75 9.42 -4.76
CA GLY A 120 -11.66 10.55 -4.90
C GLY A 120 -11.87 11.29 -3.58
N TYR A 121 -12.06 10.56 -2.48
CA TYR A 121 -12.15 11.13 -1.13
C TYR A 121 -10.86 11.87 -0.75
N LEU A 122 -9.69 11.25 -0.94
CA LEU A 122 -8.40 11.89 -0.63
C LEU A 122 -8.18 13.14 -1.47
N ALA A 123 -8.47 13.09 -2.77
CA ALA A 123 -8.37 14.25 -3.65
C ALA A 123 -9.31 15.37 -3.21
N ALA A 124 -10.57 15.05 -2.92
CA ALA A 124 -11.55 16.01 -2.45
C ALA A 124 -11.13 16.65 -1.12
N LEU A 125 -10.61 15.87 -0.17
CA LEU A 125 -10.14 16.38 1.10
C LEU A 125 -8.92 17.31 0.91
N MET A 126 -7.92 16.89 0.13
CA MET A 126 -6.72 17.71 -0.12
C MET A 126 -7.07 19.04 -0.80
N LEU A 127 -7.96 19.01 -1.80
CA LEU A 127 -8.42 20.21 -2.51
C LEU A 127 -9.26 21.12 -1.62
N ALA A 128 -10.17 20.56 -0.81
CA ALA A 128 -10.97 21.31 0.14
C ALA A 128 -10.09 22.01 1.19
N VAL A 129 -9.14 21.28 1.80
CA VAL A 129 -8.19 21.82 2.78
C VAL A 129 -7.30 22.90 2.17
N GLY A 130 -6.91 22.76 0.89
CA GLY A 130 -6.21 23.80 0.15
C GLY A 130 -7.08 25.02 -0.21
N GLY A 131 -8.41 24.89 -0.23
CA GLY A 131 -9.34 25.92 -0.72
C GLY A 131 -9.25 26.09 -2.22
N ALA A 132 -9.22 24.95 -2.91
CA ALA A 132 -9.15 24.87 -4.36
C ALA A 132 -10.30 25.65 -5.02
N GLY A 133 -9.95 26.46 -6.02
CA GLY A 133 -10.91 27.04 -6.96
C GLY A 133 -11.45 26.00 -7.95
N LEU A 134 -12.38 26.43 -8.80
CA LEU A 134 -13.09 25.55 -9.73
C LEU A 134 -12.14 24.81 -10.69
N ASP A 135 -11.09 25.47 -11.17
CA ASP A 135 -10.15 24.87 -12.13
C ASP A 135 -9.27 23.80 -11.49
N GLN A 136 -8.88 23.98 -10.24
CA GLN A 136 -8.17 22.96 -9.47
C GLN A 136 -9.06 21.75 -9.20
N TRP A 137 -10.35 21.97 -8.90
CA TRP A 137 -11.33 20.88 -8.77
C TRP A 137 -11.49 20.10 -10.07
N ARG A 138 -11.63 20.79 -11.21
CA ARG A 138 -11.70 20.16 -12.54
C ARG A 138 -10.45 19.33 -12.83
N ALA A 139 -9.26 19.86 -12.53
CA ALA A 139 -8.00 19.13 -12.70
C ALA A 139 -7.92 17.88 -11.83
N GLY A 140 -8.25 17.99 -10.54
CA GLY A 140 -8.27 16.85 -9.62
C GLY A 140 -9.25 15.75 -10.04
N ILE A 141 -10.48 16.13 -10.43
CA ILE A 141 -11.48 15.21 -10.95
C ILE A 141 -10.98 14.52 -12.23
N ALA A 142 -10.40 15.28 -13.16
CA ALA A 142 -9.87 14.74 -14.40
C ALA A 142 -8.78 13.68 -14.15
N VAL A 143 -7.83 13.95 -13.25
CA VAL A 143 -6.76 13.00 -12.88
C VAL A 143 -7.33 11.72 -12.24
N VAL A 144 -8.25 11.86 -11.28
CA VAL A 144 -8.88 10.72 -10.61
C VAL A 144 -9.67 9.88 -11.62
N ALA A 145 -10.49 10.51 -12.46
CA ALA A 145 -11.31 9.82 -13.46
C ALA A 145 -10.45 9.12 -14.51
N ALA A 146 -9.47 9.82 -15.10
CA ALA A 146 -8.56 9.26 -16.11
C ALA A 146 -7.79 8.07 -15.53
N THR A 147 -7.23 8.20 -14.33
CA THR A 147 -6.50 7.11 -13.69
C THR A 147 -7.41 5.94 -13.35
N ALA A 148 -8.63 6.19 -12.87
CA ALA A 148 -9.60 5.14 -12.58
C ALA A 148 -9.95 4.32 -13.83
N VAL A 149 -10.12 4.97 -15.00
CA VAL A 149 -10.37 4.29 -16.27
C VAL A 149 -9.17 3.43 -16.69
N VAL A 150 -7.97 4.01 -16.68
CA VAL A 150 -6.74 3.29 -17.06
C VAL A 150 -6.44 2.14 -16.11
N ALA A 151 -6.68 2.32 -14.81
CA ALA A 151 -6.49 1.29 -13.80
C ALA A 151 -7.37 0.07 -14.06
N VAL A 152 -8.66 0.25 -14.42
CA VAL A 152 -9.53 -0.88 -14.81
C VAL A 152 -9.12 -1.49 -16.13
N ALA A 153 -8.81 -0.64 -17.13
CA ALA A 153 -8.42 -1.09 -18.46
C ALA A 153 -7.16 -1.97 -18.42
N SER A 154 -6.22 -1.67 -17.53
CA SER A 154 -5.02 -2.49 -17.31
C SER A 154 -5.26 -3.67 -16.35
N ALA A 155 -5.99 -3.49 -15.25
CA ALA A 155 -6.23 -4.56 -14.28
C ALA A 155 -7.07 -5.71 -14.82
N ARG A 156 -7.93 -5.47 -15.83
CA ARG A 156 -8.70 -6.53 -16.51
C ARG A 156 -7.84 -7.46 -17.38
N ARG A 157 -6.55 -7.17 -17.57
CA ARG A 157 -5.61 -7.93 -18.40
C ARG A 157 -4.61 -8.73 -17.56
N THR A 158 -4.16 -9.88 -18.08
CA THR A 158 -3.12 -10.69 -17.45
C THR A 158 -1.84 -9.88 -17.25
N SER A 159 -0.95 -10.31 -16.34
CA SER A 159 0.23 -9.52 -15.97
C SER A 159 1.08 -9.20 -17.20
N LEU A 160 1.23 -7.91 -17.50
CA LEU A 160 2.16 -7.45 -18.52
C LEU A 160 3.56 -7.43 -17.93
N ARG A 161 4.57 -7.67 -18.78
CA ARG A 161 5.99 -7.76 -18.39
C ARG A 161 6.48 -6.50 -17.64
N PHE A 162 5.79 -5.37 -17.79
CA PHE A 162 6.08 -4.08 -17.17
C PHE A 162 4.88 -3.47 -16.44
N ASP A 163 4.13 -4.26 -15.66
CA ASP A 163 2.98 -3.76 -14.86
C ASP A 163 3.31 -2.57 -13.94
N ALA A 164 4.58 -2.33 -13.59
CA ALA A 164 4.98 -1.17 -12.78
C ALA A 164 5.15 0.14 -13.59
N ALA A 165 5.32 0.06 -14.92
CA ALA A 165 5.67 1.21 -15.75
C ALA A 165 4.56 2.27 -15.78
N GLY A 166 3.30 1.87 -15.95
CA GLY A 166 2.16 2.80 -15.99
C GLY A 166 2.05 3.67 -14.72
N PRO A 167 1.97 3.07 -13.53
CA PRO A 167 2.00 3.82 -12.27
C PRO A 167 3.25 4.70 -12.09
N LEU A 168 4.44 4.23 -12.51
CA LEU A 168 5.67 5.00 -12.42
C LEU A 168 5.66 6.22 -13.35
N VAL A 169 5.16 6.07 -14.59
CA VAL A 169 4.99 7.19 -15.52
C VAL A 169 4.01 8.22 -14.95
N LEU A 170 2.91 7.77 -14.35
CA LEU A 170 1.96 8.67 -13.69
C LEU A 170 2.60 9.38 -12.47
N ALA A 171 3.47 8.70 -11.73
CA ALA A 171 4.21 9.32 -10.63
C ALA A 171 5.24 10.36 -11.10
N VAL A 172 5.95 10.08 -12.20
CA VAL A 172 6.82 11.06 -12.87
C VAL A 172 6.02 12.26 -13.35
N PHE A 173 4.82 12.04 -13.91
CA PHE A 173 3.93 13.13 -14.27
C PHE A 173 3.51 13.96 -13.05
N GLY A 174 3.15 13.33 -11.92
CA GLY A 174 2.86 14.02 -10.66
C GLY A 174 4.04 14.85 -10.14
N LEU A 175 5.26 14.33 -10.26
CA LEU A 175 6.48 15.08 -9.95
C LEU A 175 6.65 16.28 -10.89
N ALA A 176 6.45 16.09 -12.20
CA ALA A 176 6.57 17.15 -13.20
C ALA A 176 5.56 18.28 -12.97
N ILE A 177 4.31 17.95 -12.60
CA ILE A 177 3.30 18.96 -12.19
C ILE A 177 3.87 19.83 -11.07
N THR A 178 4.46 19.20 -10.07
CA THR A 178 5.01 19.89 -8.89
C THR A 178 6.24 20.71 -9.25
N ALA A 179 7.24 20.09 -9.90
CA ALA A 179 8.54 20.70 -10.19
C ALA A 179 8.47 21.86 -11.19
N PHE A 180 7.58 21.77 -12.18
CA PHE A 180 7.41 22.81 -13.20
C PHE A 180 6.25 23.77 -12.91
N GLY A 181 5.59 23.65 -11.76
CA GLY A 181 4.46 24.51 -11.40
C GLY A 181 3.30 24.46 -12.40
N LEU A 182 2.98 23.27 -12.92
CA LEU A 182 2.00 23.14 -13.99
C LEU A 182 0.59 23.53 -13.50
N GLY A 183 -0.02 24.48 -14.19
CA GLY A 183 -1.38 24.93 -13.90
C GLY A 183 -2.46 23.88 -14.20
N PRO A 184 -3.69 24.10 -13.72
CA PRO A 184 -4.79 23.14 -13.80
C PRO A 184 -5.13 22.71 -15.25
N VAL A 185 -4.98 23.61 -16.22
CA VAL A 185 -5.21 23.31 -17.64
C VAL A 185 -4.21 22.27 -18.16
N ALA A 186 -2.92 22.42 -17.86
CA ALA A 186 -1.89 21.47 -18.26
C ALA A 186 -2.13 20.09 -17.60
N VAL A 187 -2.57 20.08 -16.34
CA VAL A 187 -2.94 18.85 -15.62
C VAL A 187 -4.12 18.14 -16.30
N GLN A 188 -5.13 18.88 -16.75
CA GLN A 188 -6.27 18.33 -17.49
C GLN A 188 -5.84 17.72 -18.83
N PHE A 189 -4.95 18.37 -19.57
CA PHE A 189 -4.38 17.80 -20.81
C PHE A 189 -3.56 16.53 -20.54
N GLY A 190 -2.78 16.51 -19.47
CA GLY A 190 -2.07 15.29 -19.06
C GLY A 190 -3.03 14.16 -18.69
N ALA A 191 -4.11 14.46 -17.96
CA ALA A 191 -5.16 13.48 -17.66
C ALA A 191 -5.86 12.97 -18.93
N ALA A 192 -6.11 13.83 -19.91
CA ALA A 192 -6.61 13.42 -21.22
C ALA A 192 -5.62 12.48 -21.95
N GLY A 193 -4.32 12.79 -21.91
CA GLY A 193 -3.26 11.90 -22.44
C GLY A 193 -3.23 10.54 -21.74
N VAL A 194 -3.36 10.51 -20.42
CA VAL A 194 -3.50 9.27 -19.64
C VAL A 194 -4.73 8.48 -20.07
N LEU A 195 -5.86 9.14 -20.32
CA LEU A 195 -7.07 8.50 -20.83
C LEU A 195 -6.89 7.92 -22.23
N VAL A 196 -6.19 8.62 -23.13
CA VAL A 196 -5.84 8.11 -24.46
C VAL A 196 -4.98 6.86 -24.36
N ALA A 197 -4.03 6.82 -23.42
CA ALA A 197 -3.23 5.62 -23.15
C ALA A 197 -4.06 4.43 -22.64
N ALA A 198 -5.29 4.66 -22.15
CA ALA A 198 -6.22 3.59 -21.81
C ALA A 198 -6.67 2.78 -23.04
N LEU A 199 -6.71 3.39 -24.23
CA LEU A 199 -7.22 2.75 -25.46
C LEU A 199 -6.41 1.48 -25.83
N PRO A 200 -5.08 1.52 -26.02
CA PRO A 200 -4.34 0.31 -26.35
C PRO A 200 -4.40 -0.74 -25.23
N LEU A 201 -4.41 -0.32 -23.96
CA LEU A 201 -4.56 -1.20 -22.80
C LEU A 201 -5.95 -1.86 -22.75
N ALA A 202 -6.97 -1.12 -23.19
CA ALA A 202 -8.32 -1.61 -23.29
C ALA A 202 -8.41 -2.73 -24.33
N PHE A 203 -7.61 -2.76 -25.40
CA PHE A 203 -7.72 -3.78 -26.44
C PHE A 203 -6.62 -4.85 -26.42
N GLY A 204 -5.49 -4.63 -25.74
CA GLY A 204 -4.37 -5.58 -25.68
C GLY A 204 -4.48 -6.65 -24.60
N GLY A 205 -3.80 -7.79 -24.81
CA GLY A 205 -3.57 -8.84 -23.81
C GLY A 205 -4.77 -9.77 -23.49
N GLU A 206 -4.49 -10.86 -22.78
CA GLU A 206 -5.54 -11.81 -22.39
C GLU A 206 -6.38 -11.31 -21.21
N PRO A 207 -7.69 -11.60 -21.17
CA PRO A 207 -8.55 -11.19 -20.07
C PRO A 207 -8.27 -12.00 -18.80
N VAL A 208 -8.16 -11.32 -17.65
CA VAL A 208 -7.98 -11.94 -16.32
C VAL A 208 -9.14 -12.89 -15.95
N ALA A 209 -10.30 -12.70 -16.57
CA ALA A 209 -11.44 -13.62 -16.46
C ALA A 209 -11.08 -15.08 -16.83
N ARG A 210 -10.03 -15.29 -17.63
CA ARG A 210 -9.51 -16.62 -18.01
C ARG A 210 -8.43 -17.16 -17.06
N ALA A 211 -8.24 -16.55 -15.89
CA ALA A 211 -7.25 -17.02 -14.92
C ALA A 211 -7.47 -18.51 -14.58
N GLY A 212 -6.41 -19.30 -14.66
CA GLY A 212 -6.42 -20.72 -14.36
C GLY A 212 -6.65 -21.03 -12.87
N ARG A 213 -6.94 -22.30 -12.59
CA ARG A 213 -7.19 -22.82 -11.23
C ARG A 213 -6.10 -22.44 -10.23
N SER A 214 -4.83 -22.56 -10.60
CA SER A 214 -3.68 -22.21 -9.74
C SER A 214 -3.69 -20.75 -9.29
N ALA A 215 -3.99 -19.81 -10.19
CA ALA A 215 -4.05 -18.38 -9.88
C ALA A 215 -5.20 -18.05 -8.92
N LEU A 216 -6.36 -18.69 -9.10
CA LEU A 216 -7.53 -18.49 -8.24
C LEU A 216 -7.30 -19.04 -6.82
N LEU A 217 -6.65 -20.19 -6.69
CA LEU A 217 -6.29 -20.79 -5.40
C LEU A 217 -5.23 -19.94 -4.68
N ALA A 218 -4.16 -19.53 -5.38
CA ALA A 218 -3.15 -18.66 -4.80
C ALA A 218 -3.73 -17.31 -4.32
N GLY A 219 -4.69 -16.77 -5.07
CA GLY A 219 -5.42 -15.58 -4.68
C GLY A 219 -6.29 -15.79 -3.42
N TRP A 220 -6.93 -16.96 -3.29
CA TRP A 220 -7.71 -17.32 -2.11
C TRP A 220 -6.81 -17.47 -0.89
N ASP A 221 -5.69 -18.19 -1.00
CA ASP A 221 -4.73 -18.36 0.09
C ASP A 221 -4.21 -17.00 0.57
N GLY A 222 -3.87 -16.12 -0.37
CA GLY A 222 -3.47 -14.75 -0.05
C GLY A 222 -4.58 -13.90 0.61
N ARG A 223 -5.85 -14.18 0.34
CA ARG A 223 -6.99 -13.53 1.01
C ARG A 223 -7.21 -14.09 2.41
N VAL A 224 -7.18 -15.41 2.56
CA VAL A 224 -7.30 -16.08 3.87
C VAL A 224 -6.18 -15.58 4.79
N LEU A 225 -4.94 -15.53 4.28
CA LEU A 225 -3.80 -15.00 5.02
C LEU A 225 -4.04 -13.55 5.50
N ARG A 226 -4.58 -12.68 4.63
CA ARG A 226 -4.94 -11.29 5.00
C ARG A 226 -6.05 -11.22 6.03
N SER A 227 -7.09 -12.05 5.88
CA SER A 227 -8.19 -12.13 6.84
C SER A 227 -7.69 -12.56 8.21
N VAL A 228 -6.90 -13.65 8.25
CA VAL A 228 -6.28 -14.17 9.47
C VAL A 228 -5.35 -13.13 10.07
N ALA A 229 -4.52 -12.47 9.27
CA ALA A 229 -3.64 -11.41 9.75
C ALA A 229 -4.40 -10.28 10.45
N VAL A 230 -5.54 -9.84 9.88
CA VAL A 230 -6.38 -8.79 10.48
C VAL A 230 -7.08 -9.31 11.73
N THR A 231 -7.70 -10.50 11.67
CA THR A 231 -8.41 -11.11 12.80
C THR A 231 -7.52 -11.31 14.03
N PHE A 232 -6.27 -11.71 13.80
CA PHE A 232 -5.28 -11.96 14.85
C PHE A 232 -4.36 -10.76 15.10
N LEU A 233 -4.64 -9.60 14.48
CA LEU A 233 -3.82 -8.39 14.60
C LEU A 233 -2.31 -8.66 14.42
N ASP A 234 -1.98 -9.55 13.48
CA ASP A 234 -0.62 -9.98 13.18
C ASP A 234 -0.20 -9.43 11.79
N PRO A 235 0.18 -8.14 11.69
CA PRO A 235 0.63 -7.53 10.43
C PRO A 235 1.85 -8.22 9.82
N MET A 236 2.60 -9.02 10.58
CA MET A 236 3.74 -9.77 10.05
C MET A 236 3.30 -10.92 9.14
N MET A 237 2.03 -11.35 9.18
CA MET A 237 1.46 -12.27 8.19
C MET A 237 1.23 -11.60 6.83
N LEU A 238 1.23 -10.27 6.77
CA LEU A 238 1.08 -9.50 5.53
C LEU A 238 2.41 -9.27 4.80
N LEU A 239 3.52 -9.71 5.37
CA LEU A 239 4.83 -9.61 4.73
C LEU A 239 4.81 -10.35 3.38
N PRO A 240 5.35 -9.74 2.32
CA PRO A 240 5.22 -10.29 0.99
C PRO A 240 6.03 -11.59 0.84
N PRO A 241 5.52 -12.57 0.07
CA PRO A 241 6.27 -13.81 -0.19
C PRO A 241 7.47 -13.54 -1.11
N SER A 242 8.53 -14.34 -1.01
CA SER A 242 9.64 -14.28 -1.95
C SER A 242 9.25 -14.85 -3.33
N ALA A 243 9.74 -14.26 -4.42
CA ALA A 243 9.76 -14.90 -5.73
C ALA A 243 10.96 -15.86 -5.83
N PRO A 244 10.90 -16.87 -6.74
CA PRO A 244 12.07 -17.68 -7.04
C PRO A 244 13.19 -16.82 -7.61
N ILE A 245 14.43 -17.17 -7.24
CA ILE A 245 15.65 -16.50 -7.71
C ILE A 245 16.66 -17.55 -8.14
N GLY A 246 17.55 -17.20 -9.07
CA GLY A 246 18.61 -18.11 -9.56
C GLY A 246 19.78 -18.32 -8.60
N LEU A 247 19.73 -17.81 -7.36
CA LEU A 247 20.81 -17.98 -6.39
C LEU A 247 20.77 -19.39 -5.78
N SER A 248 21.86 -20.14 -5.96
CA SER A 248 22.03 -21.46 -5.35
C SER A 248 22.26 -21.36 -3.84
N LEU A 249 21.39 -22.02 -3.07
CA LEU A 249 21.52 -22.17 -1.62
C LEU A 249 22.18 -23.50 -1.21
N ARG A 250 22.89 -24.18 -2.12
CA ARG A 250 23.60 -25.45 -1.81
C ARG A 250 24.65 -25.31 -0.70
N ARG A 251 25.23 -24.12 -0.54
CA ARG A 251 26.09 -23.73 0.59
C ARG A 251 25.50 -22.48 1.22
N PRO A 252 24.50 -22.63 2.11
CA PRO A 252 23.77 -21.50 2.66
C PRO A 252 24.68 -20.74 3.64
N THR A 253 24.95 -19.48 3.34
CA THR A 253 25.51 -18.55 4.32
C THR A 253 24.41 -17.56 4.72
N VAL A 254 24.50 -17.02 5.93
CA VAL A 254 23.51 -16.05 6.42
C VAL A 254 23.42 -14.84 5.49
N ALA A 255 24.55 -14.34 4.98
CA ALA A 255 24.58 -13.24 4.02
C ALA A 255 23.90 -13.60 2.69
N ARG A 256 24.14 -14.81 2.16
CA ARG A 256 23.46 -15.27 0.94
C ARG A 256 21.96 -15.41 1.13
N LEU A 257 21.52 -15.85 2.32
CA LEU A 257 20.10 -15.93 2.67
C LEU A 257 19.46 -14.54 2.78
N ALA A 258 20.15 -13.58 3.40
CA ALA A 258 19.69 -12.19 3.48
C ALA A 258 19.55 -11.56 2.09
N LEU A 259 20.57 -11.74 1.23
CA LEU A 259 20.54 -11.29 -0.16
C LEU A 259 19.44 -11.99 -0.95
N ALA A 260 19.28 -13.31 -0.80
CA ALA A 260 18.23 -14.07 -1.46
C ALA A 260 16.83 -13.58 -1.07
N GLY A 261 16.59 -13.38 0.24
CA GLY A 261 15.33 -12.87 0.75
C GLY A 261 14.98 -11.48 0.22
N THR A 262 15.99 -10.63 0.03
CA THR A 262 15.86 -9.28 -0.52
C THR A 262 15.62 -9.30 -2.03
N LEU A 263 16.44 -10.03 -2.79
CA LEU A 263 16.37 -10.14 -4.25
C LEU A 263 15.08 -10.82 -4.71
N GLY A 264 14.59 -11.83 -3.99
CA GLY A 264 13.29 -12.44 -4.26
C GLY A 264 12.11 -11.49 -4.08
N ARG A 265 12.34 -10.31 -3.48
CA ARG A 265 11.35 -9.24 -3.29
C ARG A 265 11.67 -7.98 -4.10
N SER A 266 12.61 -8.06 -5.04
CA SER A 266 12.96 -6.98 -5.98
C SER A 266 11.76 -6.44 -6.77
N ARG A 267 10.70 -7.23 -7.00
CA ARG A 267 9.44 -6.77 -7.61
C ARG A 267 8.73 -5.64 -6.83
N TYR A 268 9.10 -5.40 -5.57
CA TYR A 268 8.61 -4.28 -4.76
C TYR A 268 9.46 -3.01 -4.91
N ALA A 269 10.60 -3.05 -5.63
CA ALA A 269 11.43 -1.88 -5.87
C ALA A 269 10.67 -0.75 -6.56
N GLY A 270 9.83 -1.08 -7.56
CA GLY A 270 8.95 -0.08 -8.19
C GLY A 270 7.98 0.59 -7.21
N ALA A 271 7.50 -0.13 -6.19
CA ALA A 271 6.67 0.47 -5.14
C ALA A 271 7.50 1.34 -4.19
N ALA A 272 8.73 0.93 -3.84
CA ALA A 272 9.65 1.74 -3.06
C ALA A 272 10.01 3.06 -3.77
N VAL A 273 10.21 3.01 -5.09
CA VAL A 273 10.41 4.20 -5.93
C VAL A 273 9.17 5.10 -5.91
N LEU A 274 7.95 4.55 -6.10
CA LEU A 274 6.70 5.32 -5.98
C LEU A 274 6.57 6.02 -4.62
N VAL A 275 6.97 5.36 -3.53
CA VAL A 275 6.98 5.97 -2.19
C VAL A 275 8.00 7.13 -2.13
N GLY A 276 9.17 7.00 -2.78
CA GLY A 276 10.13 8.10 -2.89
C GLY A 276 9.54 9.34 -3.55
N PHE A 277 8.84 9.17 -4.69
CA PHE A 277 8.10 10.27 -5.33
C PHE A 277 7.04 10.87 -4.39
N ALA A 278 6.25 10.03 -3.73
CA ALA A 278 5.23 10.48 -2.79
C ALA A 278 5.81 11.29 -1.62
N VAL A 279 6.96 10.90 -1.07
CA VAL A 279 7.63 11.61 0.03
C VAL A 279 8.09 13.00 -0.40
N VAL A 280 8.73 13.13 -1.56
CA VAL A 280 9.20 14.43 -2.06
C VAL A 280 8.05 15.37 -2.38
N VAL A 281 7.02 14.88 -3.09
CA VAL A 281 5.88 15.74 -3.43
C VAL A 281 5.05 16.08 -2.18
N ALA A 282 4.93 15.16 -1.22
CA ALA A 282 4.31 15.46 0.07
C ALA A 282 5.10 16.53 0.86
N HIS A 283 6.43 16.54 0.76
CA HIS A 283 7.25 17.57 1.41
C HIS A 283 6.96 18.97 0.86
N LEU A 284 6.69 19.09 -0.44
CA LEU A 284 6.32 20.35 -1.07
C LEU A 284 4.85 20.72 -0.81
N ALA A 285 3.95 19.72 -0.86
CA ALA A 285 2.53 19.94 -0.68
C ALA A 285 2.12 20.18 0.78
N LEU A 286 2.89 19.71 1.76
CA LEU A 286 2.53 19.73 3.19
C LEU A 286 3.66 20.41 4.00
N PRO A 287 3.79 21.75 3.92
CA PRO A 287 4.97 22.46 4.41
C PRO A 287 5.14 22.42 5.94
N THR A 288 4.07 22.18 6.70
CA THR A 288 4.15 22.08 8.17
C THR A 288 4.65 20.72 8.65
N LEU A 289 4.68 19.69 7.79
CA LEU A 289 5.16 18.37 8.18
C LEU A 289 6.69 18.33 8.16
N PRO A 290 7.33 18.01 9.29
CA PRO A 290 8.78 17.89 9.34
C PRO A 290 9.30 16.85 8.35
N GLY A 291 10.40 17.16 7.66
CA GLY A 291 11.02 16.25 6.69
C GLY A 291 11.35 14.89 7.30
N ALA A 292 11.80 14.86 8.56
CA ALA A 292 12.08 13.62 9.29
C ALA A 292 10.85 12.68 9.40
N VAL A 293 9.64 13.24 9.53
CA VAL A 293 8.39 12.46 9.56
C VAL A 293 8.15 11.80 8.20
N LEU A 294 8.22 12.57 7.12
CA LEU A 294 7.96 12.08 5.77
C LEU A 294 9.01 11.05 5.34
N VAL A 295 10.30 11.34 5.58
CA VAL A 295 11.41 10.43 5.28
C VAL A 295 11.30 9.15 6.11
N GLY A 296 11.04 9.25 7.42
CA GLY A 296 10.95 8.10 8.31
C GLY A 296 9.79 7.16 7.98
N ILE A 297 8.58 7.71 7.79
CA ILE A 297 7.40 6.92 7.39
C ILE A 297 7.61 6.34 5.99
N GLY A 298 8.11 7.15 5.05
CA GLY A 298 8.39 6.73 3.68
C GLY A 298 9.41 5.58 3.62
N ALA A 299 10.53 5.71 4.34
CA ALA A 299 11.55 4.67 4.45
C ALA A 299 10.97 3.40 5.08
N TYR A 300 10.19 3.52 6.16
CA TYR A 300 9.57 2.36 6.80
C TYR A 300 8.66 1.59 5.82
N VAL A 301 7.78 2.29 5.11
CA VAL A 301 6.86 1.69 4.13
C VAL A 301 7.61 1.09 2.94
N ALA A 302 8.61 1.80 2.41
CA ALA A 302 9.39 1.37 1.25
C ALA A 302 10.28 0.15 1.54
N LEU A 303 10.87 0.09 2.74
CA LEU A 303 11.89 -0.91 3.10
C LEU A 303 11.31 -2.16 3.77
N THR A 304 10.12 -2.09 4.40
CA THR A 304 9.47 -3.23 5.09
C THR A 304 9.40 -4.51 4.25
N PRO A 305 9.04 -4.47 2.94
CA PRO A 305 9.06 -5.66 2.09
C PRO A 305 10.40 -6.40 2.10
N PHE A 306 11.53 -5.68 2.13
CA PHE A 306 12.86 -6.26 2.04
C PHE A 306 13.34 -6.87 3.37
N GLY A 307 12.77 -6.44 4.51
CA GLY A 307 12.99 -7.08 5.82
C GLY A 307 12.25 -8.41 6.01
N ALA A 308 11.33 -8.76 5.11
CA ALA A 308 10.43 -9.91 5.27
C ALA A 308 11.13 -11.27 5.36
N GLY A 309 12.31 -11.43 4.72
CA GLY A 309 13.09 -12.67 4.80
C GLY A 309 13.49 -13.02 6.24
N LEU A 310 13.89 -12.01 7.02
CA LEU A 310 14.19 -12.20 8.43
C LEU A 310 12.93 -12.57 9.22
N GLY A 311 11.80 -11.93 8.93
CA GLY A 311 10.51 -12.24 9.59
C GLY A 311 10.05 -13.68 9.39
N GLU A 312 10.22 -14.23 8.18
CA GLU A 312 9.90 -15.64 7.88
C GLU A 312 10.77 -16.62 8.68
N LEU A 313 12.06 -16.30 8.89
CA LEU A 313 12.96 -17.09 9.73
C LEU A 313 12.63 -16.91 11.21
N TRP A 314 12.31 -15.69 11.65
CA TRP A 314 12.07 -15.38 13.06
C TRP A 314 10.79 -16.02 13.61
N ARG A 315 9.81 -16.25 12.74
CA ARG A 315 8.56 -16.94 13.09
C ARG A 315 8.71 -18.43 13.30
N ASN A 316 9.75 -19.06 12.75
CA ASN A 316 9.93 -20.51 12.84
C ASN A 316 11.28 -20.85 13.50
N PRO A 317 11.29 -21.17 14.81
CA PRO A 317 12.51 -21.57 15.51
C PRO A 317 13.21 -22.78 14.88
N GLY A 318 12.45 -23.73 14.31
CA GLY A 318 12.99 -24.88 13.59
C GLY A 318 13.84 -24.48 12.39
N ARG A 319 13.36 -23.51 11.58
CA ARG A 319 14.12 -22.98 10.44
C ARG A 319 15.42 -22.30 10.86
N ARG A 320 15.43 -21.55 11.97
CA ARG A 320 16.67 -20.94 12.50
C ARG A 320 17.66 -21.97 13.00
N ARG A 321 17.18 -22.98 13.75
CA ARG A 321 18.03 -24.08 14.24
C ARG A 321 18.70 -24.84 13.11
N TRP A 322 17.99 -25.06 12.01
CA TRP A 322 18.54 -25.74 10.84
C TRP A 322 19.68 -24.97 10.14
N LEU A 323 19.72 -23.64 10.28
CA LEU A 323 20.76 -22.80 9.71
C LEU A 323 22.07 -22.79 10.51
N GLY A 324 22.08 -23.31 11.75
CA GLY A 324 23.28 -23.40 12.59
C GLY A 324 23.94 -22.06 12.97
N SER A 325 23.29 -20.92 12.71
CA SER A 325 23.83 -19.58 12.96
C SER A 325 23.25 -18.96 14.23
N THR A 326 24.00 -18.03 14.84
CA THR A 326 23.50 -17.31 16.01
C THR A 326 22.38 -16.33 15.61
N ASN A 327 21.44 -16.07 16.52
CA ASN A 327 20.39 -15.08 16.27
C ASN A 327 20.98 -13.68 15.95
N ARG A 328 22.11 -13.33 16.55
CA ARG A 328 22.80 -12.05 16.31
C ARG A 328 23.33 -11.98 14.88
N GLU A 329 23.98 -13.02 14.38
CA GLU A 329 24.46 -13.08 13.00
C GLU A 329 23.31 -12.94 11.99
N LEU A 330 22.18 -13.63 12.22
CA LEU A 330 21.00 -13.54 11.36
C LEU A 330 20.48 -12.10 11.27
N VAL A 331 20.33 -11.43 12.42
CA VAL A 331 19.83 -10.05 12.48
C VAL A 331 20.82 -9.07 11.86
N LEU A 332 22.12 -9.19 12.17
CA LEU A 332 23.14 -8.30 11.64
C LEU A 332 23.27 -8.41 10.12
N ALA A 333 23.33 -9.62 9.57
CA ALA A 333 23.46 -9.81 8.13
C ALA A 333 22.23 -9.30 7.35
N HIS A 334 21.01 -9.57 7.83
CA HIS A 334 19.80 -9.01 7.23
C HIS A 334 19.73 -7.50 7.42
N GLY A 335 20.20 -6.99 8.57
CA GLY A 335 20.30 -5.57 8.86
C GLY A 335 21.26 -4.83 7.92
N VAL A 336 22.43 -5.40 7.64
CA VAL A 336 23.39 -4.85 6.67
C VAL A 336 22.79 -4.80 5.28
N VAL A 337 22.17 -5.89 4.81
CA VAL A 337 21.53 -5.91 3.48
C VAL A 337 20.38 -4.89 3.43
N LEU A 338 19.55 -4.81 4.47
CA LEU A 338 18.46 -3.84 4.54
C LEU A 338 18.98 -2.40 4.61
N ALA A 339 20.09 -2.14 5.28
CA ALA A 339 20.76 -0.84 5.32
C ALA A 339 21.28 -0.44 3.93
N VAL A 340 21.85 -1.38 3.15
CA VAL A 340 22.24 -1.14 1.75
C VAL A 340 21.02 -0.77 0.91
N VAL A 341 19.90 -1.47 1.04
CA VAL A 341 18.64 -1.10 0.35
C VAL A 341 18.15 0.27 0.80
N GLY A 342 18.29 0.58 2.10
CA GLY A 342 18.02 1.90 2.65
C GLY A 342 18.85 3.00 2.00
N LEU A 343 20.16 2.80 1.86
CA LEU A 343 21.05 3.74 1.17
C LEU A 343 20.69 3.93 -0.30
N LEU A 344 20.34 2.84 -1.01
CA LEU A 344 19.87 2.94 -2.40
C LEU A 344 18.57 3.75 -2.49
N TRP A 345 17.63 3.53 -1.56
CA TRP A 345 16.39 4.29 -1.51
C TRP A 345 16.63 5.76 -1.14
N THR A 346 17.56 6.06 -0.24
CA THR A 346 18.03 7.42 0.05
C THR A 346 18.57 8.09 -1.20
N GLY A 347 19.37 7.38 -2.01
CA GLY A 347 19.86 7.88 -3.30
C GLY A 347 18.74 8.20 -4.28
N VAL A 348 17.72 7.34 -4.38
CA VAL A 348 16.50 7.62 -5.16
C VAL A 348 15.79 8.86 -4.63
N LEU A 349 15.60 8.95 -3.32
CA LEU A 349 14.92 10.09 -2.69
C LEU A 349 15.66 11.41 -2.96
N ALA A 350 16.99 11.41 -2.83
CA ALA A 350 17.83 12.57 -3.13
C ALA A 350 17.75 12.96 -4.61
N ALA A 351 17.77 11.99 -5.53
CA ALA A 351 17.64 12.27 -6.97
C ALA A 351 16.26 12.85 -7.32
N VAL A 352 15.19 12.34 -6.70
CA VAL A 352 13.82 12.88 -6.90
C VAL A 352 13.69 14.27 -6.29
N ALA A 353 14.25 14.51 -5.10
CA ALA A 353 14.27 15.84 -4.48
C ALA A 353 15.00 16.85 -5.35
N PHE A 354 16.18 16.47 -5.85
CA PHE A 354 16.96 17.28 -6.79
C PHE A 354 16.16 17.60 -8.07
N ALA A 355 15.50 16.59 -8.68
CA ALA A 355 14.66 16.79 -9.86
C ALA A 355 13.46 17.70 -9.59
N ALA A 356 12.97 17.75 -8.34
CA ALA A 356 11.92 18.66 -7.91
C ALA A 356 12.43 20.05 -7.47
N GLY A 357 13.74 20.31 -7.55
CA GLY A 357 14.33 21.57 -7.11
C GLY A 357 14.27 21.79 -5.59
N THR A 358 14.20 20.72 -4.79
CA THR A 358 14.08 20.79 -3.33
C THR A 358 15.12 19.91 -2.62
N SER A 359 15.24 20.07 -1.31
CA SER A 359 16.12 19.26 -0.47
C SER A 359 15.55 19.10 0.93
N PHE A 360 15.85 17.96 1.56
CA PHE A 360 15.54 17.76 2.97
C PHE A 360 16.67 18.31 3.86
N ALA A 361 16.30 18.87 5.00
CA ALA A 361 17.26 19.26 6.03
C ALA A 361 18.14 18.07 6.45
N LEU A 362 19.39 18.34 6.84
CA LEU A 362 20.35 17.30 7.20
C LEU A 362 19.84 16.37 8.32
N GLY A 363 19.06 16.91 9.27
CA GLY A 363 18.44 16.16 10.36
C GLY A 363 17.35 15.15 9.93
N ALA A 364 16.84 15.21 8.69
CA ALA A 364 15.85 14.26 8.20
C ALA A 364 16.47 12.92 7.75
N TRP A 365 17.73 12.92 7.29
CA TRP A 365 18.38 11.71 6.75
C TRP A 365 18.61 10.59 7.79
N PRO A 366 18.93 10.89 9.07
CA PRO A 366 18.94 9.89 10.14
C PRO A 366 17.63 9.11 10.32
N ALA A 367 16.50 9.59 9.77
CA ALA A 367 15.24 8.85 9.81
C ALA A 367 15.29 7.55 9.00
N VAL A 368 16.19 7.42 8.00
CA VAL A 368 16.37 6.18 7.23
C VAL A 368 17.01 5.06 8.05
N PRO A 369 18.19 5.22 8.68
CA PRO A 369 18.74 4.19 9.55
C PRO A 369 17.81 3.91 10.75
N LEU A 370 17.10 4.91 11.28
CA LEU A 370 16.05 4.70 12.28
C LEU A 370 14.94 3.78 11.77
N ALA A 371 14.46 3.98 10.54
CA ALA A 371 13.46 3.11 9.91
C ALA A 371 13.98 1.68 9.71
N VAL A 372 15.25 1.51 9.30
CA VAL A 372 15.89 0.20 9.20
C VAL A 372 15.91 -0.53 10.55
N LEU A 373 16.34 0.14 11.62
CA LEU A 373 16.34 -0.43 12.98
C LEU A 373 14.92 -0.76 13.45
N SER A 374 13.97 0.13 13.15
CA SER A 374 12.55 -0.07 13.46
C SER A 374 12.00 -1.31 12.76
N ILE A 375 12.28 -1.49 11.46
CA ILE A 375 11.88 -2.69 10.69
C ILE A 375 12.52 -3.94 11.29
N LEU A 376 13.82 -3.93 11.60
CA LEU A 376 14.49 -5.07 12.22
C LEU A 376 13.81 -5.46 13.54
N ARG A 377 13.45 -4.48 14.36
CA ARG A 377 12.71 -4.70 15.62
C ARG A 377 11.28 -5.22 15.38
N THR A 378 10.61 -4.76 14.32
CA THR A 378 9.28 -5.24 13.90
C THR A 378 9.34 -6.70 13.44
N VAL A 379 10.27 -7.06 12.55
CA VAL A 379 10.33 -8.41 11.95
C VAL A 379 10.94 -9.46 12.89
N THR A 380 11.66 -9.04 13.93
CA THR A 380 12.21 -9.92 14.98
C THR A 380 11.32 -9.99 16.23
N ARG A 381 10.04 -9.62 16.12
CA ARG A 381 9.09 -9.83 17.21
C ARG A 381 8.77 -11.31 17.38
N THR A 382 8.49 -11.72 18.62
CA THR A 382 7.97 -13.06 18.93
C THR A 382 6.58 -13.25 18.34
N ALA A 383 6.13 -14.50 18.21
CA ALA A 383 4.75 -14.79 17.85
C ALA A 383 3.79 -14.11 18.85
N VAL A 384 2.60 -13.76 18.37
CA VAL A 384 1.61 -13.08 19.20
C VAL A 384 1.23 -14.00 20.36
N ASP A 385 1.42 -13.51 21.58
CA ASP A 385 1.07 -14.24 22.79
C ASP A 385 -0.28 -13.73 23.32
N TYR A 386 -1.29 -14.59 23.25
CA TYR A 386 -2.64 -14.31 23.75
C TYR A 386 -2.81 -14.69 25.21
N ALA A 387 -1.84 -15.35 25.84
CA ALA A 387 -1.84 -15.54 27.28
C ALA A 387 -1.56 -14.18 27.93
N ASN A 388 -2.56 -13.61 28.63
CA ASN A 388 -2.40 -12.31 29.26
C ASN A 388 -3.16 -12.18 30.59
N PRO A 389 -2.51 -11.66 31.65
CA PRO A 389 -3.14 -11.38 32.94
C PRO A 389 -3.72 -9.94 33.07
N GLY A 390 -3.81 -9.14 32.00
CA GLY A 390 -4.36 -7.77 32.09
C GLY A 390 -4.74 -7.10 30.77
N PHE A 391 -5.59 -6.07 30.85
CA PHE A 391 -6.12 -5.28 29.74
C PHE A 391 -5.64 -3.83 29.82
N VAL A 392 -5.49 -3.19 28.67
CA VAL A 392 -5.21 -1.75 28.50
C VAL A 392 -6.38 -1.15 27.75
N ASP A 393 -6.98 -0.10 28.31
CA ASP A 393 -8.02 0.64 27.62
C ASP A 393 -7.43 1.37 26.42
N THR A 394 -7.99 1.10 25.25
CA THR A 394 -7.69 1.84 24.02
C THR A 394 -8.96 2.56 23.56
N PRO A 395 -8.85 3.58 22.67
CA PRO A 395 -10.03 4.21 22.07
C PRO A 395 -10.95 3.22 21.33
N MET A 396 -10.46 2.02 21.02
CA MET A 396 -11.20 0.93 20.36
C MET A 396 -11.71 -0.13 21.36
N GLY A 397 -11.60 0.13 22.67
CA GLY A 397 -11.95 -0.79 23.75
C GLY A 397 -10.73 -1.42 24.44
N PRO A 398 -10.95 -2.22 25.49
CA PRO A 398 -9.88 -2.88 26.22
C PRO A 398 -9.16 -3.92 25.33
N MET A 399 -7.84 -3.79 25.20
CA MET A 399 -6.96 -4.74 24.50
C MET A 399 -5.98 -5.40 25.46
N PRO A 400 -5.63 -6.69 25.28
CA PRO A 400 -4.63 -7.35 26.11
C PRO A 400 -3.29 -6.60 26.08
N ALA A 401 -2.70 -6.31 27.24
CA ALA A 401 -1.52 -5.44 27.34
C ALA A 401 -0.33 -5.93 26.50
N ASN A 402 -0.04 -7.24 26.50
CA ASN A 402 1.04 -7.80 25.66
C ASN A 402 0.73 -7.69 24.16
N LEU A 403 -0.55 -7.74 23.75
CA LEU A 403 -0.92 -7.59 22.35
C LEU A 403 -0.57 -6.18 21.86
N THR A 404 -0.94 -5.16 22.64
CA THR A 404 -0.61 -3.75 22.37
C THR A 404 0.91 -3.56 22.27
N ARG A 405 1.67 -4.06 23.25
CA ARG A 405 3.14 -3.97 23.26
C ARG A 405 3.77 -4.67 22.04
N GLN A 406 3.25 -5.84 21.65
CA GLN A 406 3.75 -6.60 20.51
C GLN A 406 3.37 -5.99 19.16
N LEU A 407 2.22 -5.32 19.08
CA LEU A 407 1.74 -4.63 17.88
C LEU A 407 2.61 -3.40 17.56
N PHE A 408 2.96 -2.62 18.58
CA PHE A 408 3.75 -1.40 18.43
C PHE A 408 5.27 -1.62 18.42
N ARG A 409 5.76 -2.83 18.71
CA ARG A 409 7.20 -3.11 18.70
C ARG A 409 7.82 -2.80 17.33
N GLY A 410 8.79 -1.91 17.32
CA GLY A 410 9.47 -1.38 16.14
C GLY A 410 8.88 -0.04 15.69
N LEU A 411 7.55 0.05 15.57
CA LEU A 411 6.87 1.33 15.29
C LEU A 411 7.05 2.34 16.42
N ASP A 412 7.10 1.89 17.67
CA ASP A 412 7.43 2.69 18.84
C ASP A 412 8.76 3.44 18.69
N LEU A 413 9.80 2.73 18.25
CA LEU A 413 11.11 3.30 17.97
C LEU A 413 11.05 4.34 16.84
N LEU A 414 10.30 4.05 15.78
CA LEU A 414 10.13 4.97 14.67
C LEU A 414 9.43 6.26 15.12
N VAL A 415 8.31 6.15 15.83
CA VAL A 415 7.55 7.32 16.29
C VAL A 415 8.40 8.17 17.24
N VAL A 416 9.00 7.57 18.27
CA VAL A 416 9.82 8.32 19.25
C VAL A 416 11.02 8.95 18.54
N GLY A 417 11.73 8.21 17.69
CA GLY A 417 12.88 8.73 16.98
C GLY A 417 12.53 9.85 15.99
N ILE A 418 11.42 9.75 15.27
CA ILE A 418 10.94 10.83 14.39
C ILE A 418 10.59 12.07 15.20
N VAL A 419 9.93 11.94 16.35
CA VAL A 419 9.61 13.08 17.23
C VAL A 419 10.89 13.78 17.69
N VAL A 420 11.90 13.01 18.14
CA VAL A 420 13.18 13.58 18.55
C VAL A 420 13.91 14.25 17.39
N LEU A 421 13.96 13.61 16.21
CA LEU A 421 14.59 14.20 15.02
C LEU A 421 13.85 15.45 14.53
N SER A 422 12.53 15.49 14.69
CA SER A 422 11.71 16.65 14.30
C SER A 422 11.82 17.80 15.29
N ALA A 423 12.12 17.53 16.56
CA ALA A 423 12.32 18.56 17.58
C ALA A 423 13.75 19.15 17.59
N ALA A 424 14.70 18.48 16.91
CA ALA A 424 16.08 18.92 16.78
C ALA A 424 16.33 19.85 15.56
N ILE A 425 15.29 20.12 14.78
CA ILE A 425 15.24 21.00 13.60
C ILE A 425 14.31 22.14 13.95
#